data_AF-A0A7C1QGI1-F1
#
_entry.id   AF-A0A7C1QGI1-F1
#
_cell.length_a   1.000
_cell.length_b   1.000
_cell.length_c   1.000
_cell.angle_alpha   90.00
_cell.angle_beta   90.00
_cell.angle_gamma   90.00
#
_symmetry.space_group_name_H-M   'P 1'
#
loop_
_entity.id
_entity.type
_entity.pdbx_description
1 polymer ?
#
loop_
_entity_poly.entity_id
_entity_poly.type
_entity_poly.pdbx_seq_one_letter_code
_entity_poly.pdbx_strand_id
1 'polypeptide(L)' 'SQSGGNITKAEVTTSEDKKAQIKFTLIIRDIKHLEAMIKKLLAIKEISSVERM' A
#
# COMPACT_ATOMS: atom_id res chain seq x y z
N SER A 1 -0.01 2.20 17.10
CA SER A 1 1.34 2.16 16.50
C SER A 1 1.32 2.93 15.20
N GLN A 2 2.05 4.05 15.11
CA GLN A 2 2.18 4.82 13.87
C GLN A 2 3.06 4.06 12.88
N SER A 3 2.63 3.98 11.62
CA SER A 3 3.27 3.18 10.56
C SER A 3 4.64 3.72 10.12
N GLY A 4 5.03 4.92 10.55
CA GLY A 4 6.35 5.53 10.31
C GLY A 4 6.72 5.77 8.84
N GLY A 5 5.76 5.62 7.91
CA GLY A 5 5.96 5.87 6.48
C GLY A 5 5.33 7.20 6.09
N ASN A 6 6.10 8.04 5.41
CA ASN A 6 5.60 9.29 4.83
C ASN A 6 5.09 9.00 3.42
N ILE A 7 3.80 9.26 3.18
CA ILE A 7 3.19 9.17 1.86
C ILE A 7 3.51 10.48 1.12
N THR A 8 4.21 10.39 -0.01
CA THR A 8 4.58 11.57 -0.82
C THR A 8 3.61 11.81 -1.98
N LYS A 9 2.93 10.76 -2.44
CA LYS A 9 1.86 10.82 -3.46
C LYS A 9 0.89 9.67 -3.22
N ALA A 10 -0.39 9.90 -3.49
CA ALA A 10 -1.41 8.87 -3.54
C ALA A 10 -2.36 9.16 -4.71
N GLU A 11 -2.62 8.14 -5.50
CA GLU A 11 -3.53 8.15 -6.66
C GLU A 11 -4.48 6.97 -6.49
N VAL A 12 -5.76 7.20 -6.77
CA VAL A 12 -6.79 6.17 -6.72
C VAL A 12 -7.49 6.12 -8.06
N THR A 13 -7.67 4.92 -8.58
CA THR A 13 -8.46 4.67 -9.79
C THR A 13 -9.44 3.56 -9.48
N THR A 14 -10.71 3.78 -9.82
CA THR A 14 -11.76 2.76 -9.70
C THR A 14 -12.13 2.29 -11.10
N SER A 15 -12.04 0.99 -11.35
CA SER A 15 -12.42 0.38 -12.63
C SER A 15 -13.91 0.04 -12.66
N GLU A 16 -14.44 -0.18 -13.88
CA GLU A 16 -15.85 -0.52 -14.10
C GLU A 16 -16.27 -1.83 -13.41
N ASP A 17 -15.31 -2.75 -13.17
CA ASP A 17 -15.50 -3.97 -12.39
C ASP A 17 -15.55 -3.72 -10.87
N LYS A 18 -15.66 -2.45 -10.45
CA LYS A 18 -15.76 -1.98 -9.06
C LYS A 18 -14.54 -2.30 -8.20
N LYS A 19 -13.39 -2.59 -8.82
CA LYS A 19 -12.11 -2.69 -8.09
C LYS A 19 -11.45 -1.32 -8.00
N ALA A 20 -10.87 -1.03 -6.84
CA ALA A 20 -10.04 0.15 -6.65
C ALA A 20 -8.57 -0.26 -6.73
N GLN A 21 -7.80 0.48 -7.52
CA GLN A 21 -6.35 0.46 -7.48
C GLN A 21 -5.88 1.72 -6.76
N ILE A 22 -5.07 1.54 -5.72
CA ILE A 22 -4.43 2.63 -4.98
C ILE A 22 -2.94 2.56 -5.28
N LYS A 23 -2.40 3.60 -5.92
CA LYS A 23 -0.96 3.77 -6.13
C LYS A 23 -0.47 4.85 -5.18
N PHE A 24 0.56 4.55 -4.41
CA PHE A 24 1.14 5.53 -3.52
C PHE A 24 2.65 5.36 -3.40
N THR A 25 3.34 6.47 -3.24
CA THR A 25 4.79 6.50 -3.05
C THR A 25 5.08 6.68 -1.58
N LEU A 26 5.92 5.80 -1.03
CA LEU A 26 6.35 5.83 0.36
C LEU A 26 7.84 6.11 0.46
N ILE A 27 8.21 6.96 1.42
CA ILE A 27 9.57 6.99 1.94
C ILE A 27 9.66 5.93 3.04
N ILE A 28 10.48 4.90 2.81
CA ILE A 28 10.75 3.81 3.76
C ILE A 28 12.14 3.98 4.38
N ARG A 29 12.33 3.49 5.61
CA ARG A 29 13.64 3.52 6.29
C ARG A 29 14.56 2.41 5.81
N ASP A 30 14.02 1.20 5.73
CA ASP A 30 14.73 -0.02 5.33
C ASP A 30 13.76 -1.04 4.73
N ILE A 31 14.32 -2.12 4.18
CA ILE A 31 13.52 -3.16 3.52
C ILE A 31 12.61 -3.94 4.48
N LYS A 32 13.01 -4.13 5.75
CA LYS A 32 12.20 -4.85 6.74
C LYS A 32 10.95 -4.04 7.09
N HIS A 33 11.07 -2.72 7.15
CA HIS A 33 9.95 -1.82 7.33
C HIS A 33 8.96 -1.92 6.17
N LEU A 34 9.43 -2.01 4.92
CA LEU A 34 8.57 -2.25 3.76
C LEU A 34 7.85 -3.60 3.85
N GLU A 35 8.57 -4.69 4.14
CA GLU A 35 7.98 -6.02 4.28
C GLU A 35 6.88 -6.06 5.36
N ALA A 36 7.12 -5.41 6.51
CA ALA A 36 6.14 -5.31 7.57
C ALA A 36 4.89 -4.51 7.14
N MET A 37 5.04 -3.49 6.30
CA MET A 37 3.92 -2.74 5.73
C MET A 37 3.13 -3.58 4.73
N ILE A 38 3.80 -4.29 3.82
CA ILE A 38 3.14 -5.19 2.85
C ILE A 38 2.33 -6.25 3.59
N LYS A 39 2.89 -6.88 4.64
CA LYS A 39 2.17 -7.86 5.47
C LYS A 39 0.91 -7.26 6.13
N LYS A 40 0.98 -6.03 6.60
CA LYS A 40 -0.18 -5.33 7.19
C LYS A 40 -1.26 -5.03 6.16
N LEU A 41 -0.88 -4.63 4.94
CA LEU A 41 -1.82 -4.37 3.85
C LEU A 41 -2.50 -5.67 3.41
N LEU A 42 -1.74 -6.75 3.21
CA LEU A 42 -2.29 -8.06 2.84
C LEU A 42 -3.19 -8.68 3.91
N ALA A 43 -3.13 -8.20 5.16
CA ALA A 43 -4.04 -8.64 6.23
C ALA A 43 -5.44 -7.98 6.14
N ILE A 44 -5.60 -6.94 5.31
CA ILE A 44 -6.89 -6.28 5.08
C ILE A 44 -7.67 -7.16 4.09
N LYS A 45 -8.84 -7.66 4.51
CA LYS A 45 -9.64 -8.64 3.77
C LYS A 45 -10.06 -8.14 2.38
N GLU A 46 -10.28 -6.85 2.25
CA GLU A 46 -10.73 -6.18 1.03
C GLU A 46 -9.59 -5.95 0.02
N ILE A 47 -8.33 -6.10 0.43
CA ILE A 47 -7.17 -5.98 -0.44
C ILE A 47 -6.93 -7.33 -1.14
N SER A 48 -7.06 -7.34 -2.47
CA SER A 48 -6.82 -8.53 -3.27
C SER A 48 -5.33 -8.81 -3.50
N SER A 49 -4.51 -7.76 -3.62
CA SER A 49 -3.09 -7.86 -3.93
C SER A 49 -2.35 -6.57 -3.56
N VAL A 50 -1.04 -6.69 -3.34
CA VAL A 50 -0.12 -5.56 -3.11
C VAL A 50 1.14 -5.83 -3.92
N GLU A 51 1.53 -4.88 -4.77
CA GLU A 51 2.72 -4.97 -5.61
C GLU A 51 3.63 -3.76 -5.38
N ARG A 52 4.93 -3.99 -5.49
CA ARG A 52 5.95 -2.92 -5.51
C ARG A 52 6.32 -2.64 -6.96
N MET A 53 6.15 -1.39 -7.38
CA MET A 53 6.59 -0.89 -8.69
C MET A 53 8.00 -0.31 -8.62
#